data_AF-A0A9E0Z510-F1
#
_entry.id   AF-A0A9E0Z510-F1
#
_cell.length_a   1.000
_cell.length_b   1.000
_cell.length_c   1.000
_cell.angle_alpha   90.00
_cell.angle_beta   90.00
_cell.angle_gamma   90.00
#
_symmetry.space_group_name_H-M   'P 1'
#
loop_
_entity.id
_entity.type
_entity.pdbx_description
1 polymer ?
#
loop_
_entity_poly.entity_id
_entity_poly.type
_entity_poly.pdbx_seq_one_letter_code
_entity_poly.pdbx_strand_id
1 'polypeptide(L)'
;MKAKILGSIALIVILIAGITGCFVYQKQKEQTKIEQQRREAKKEAKEEKAVEEEIDKVAEKEKTFAKTEAHEEKLNLLKTTLTEMEEYKKSEKHSKKVSEKYESVVSSMQEAFQKEYDSNIEQATLENLDTVEDISALTGSKDNLTALFSTIEAEKDYVFASNDDFETYKQKITELTEAYTSRIAAVEEAKNKAEEEAARKAEEEAKARTHYENEYFSVDVPKEWDGYWSVTEEKHGRDGNKYYFNCDPPGEDNGGGAILYVVDATYGLPQNGRLISEPCEIVGYTSNNFAVFRAVEAGAGFFTSDATLTLK
;
A
#
# COMPACT_ATOMS: atom_id res chain seq x y z
N MET A 1 -112.03 53.77 -24.17
CA MET A 1 -110.74 53.61 -24.89
C MET A 1 -109.49 53.78 -24.00
N LYS A 2 -109.56 54.44 -22.82
CA LYS A 2 -108.38 54.73 -21.98
C LYS A 2 -107.87 53.55 -21.12
N ALA A 3 -108.75 52.65 -20.65
CA ALA A 3 -108.34 51.52 -19.79
C ALA A 3 -107.55 50.41 -20.51
N LYS A 4 -107.76 50.21 -21.83
CA LYS A 4 -107.05 49.18 -22.61
C LYS A 4 -105.61 49.60 -22.97
N ILE A 5 -105.35 50.89 -23.13
CA ILE A 5 -104.03 51.44 -23.49
C ILE A 5 -103.08 51.45 -22.27
N LEU A 6 -103.59 51.74 -21.07
CA LEU A 6 -102.79 51.65 -19.84
C LEU A 6 -102.34 50.21 -19.53
N GLY A 7 -103.20 49.21 -19.78
CA GLY A 7 -102.84 47.80 -19.59
C GLY A 7 -101.71 47.33 -20.52
N SER A 8 -101.71 47.78 -21.78
CA SER A 8 -100.68 47.45 -22.76
C SER A 8 -99.32 48.10 -22.45
N ILE A 9 -99.32 49.36 -21.99
CA ILE A 9 -98.09 50.06 -21.60
C ILE A 9 -97.48 49.41 -20.34
N ALA A 10 -98.30 49.03 -19.36
CA ALA A 10 -97.84 48.31 -18.17
C ALA A 10 -97.18 46.96 -18.53
N LEU A 11 -97.74 46.23 -19.50
CA LEU A 11 -97.19 44.96 -19.99
C LEU A 11 -95.82 45.12 -20.68
N ILE A 12 -95.66 46.18 -21.47
CA ILE A 12 -94.39 46.49 -22.16
C ILE A 12 -93.30 46.87 -21.14
N VAL A 13 -93.64 47.63 -20.11
CA VAL A 13 -92.69 48.00 -19.04
C VAL A 13 -92.23 46.76 -18.24
N ILE A 14 -93.13 45.83 -17.96
CA ILE A 14 -92.81 44.56 -17.28
C ILE A 14 -91.90 43.67 -18.16
N LEU A 15 -92.16 43.61 -19.47
CA LEU A 15 -91.32 42.87 -20.42
C LEU A 15 -89.90 43.45 -20.54
N ILE A 16 -89.76 44.77 -20.60
CA ILE A 16 -88.46 45.44 -20.65
C ILE A 16 -87.68 45.25 -19.33
N ALA A 17 -88.37 45.32 -18.19
CA ALA A 17 -87.77 45.03 -16.89
C ALA A 17 -87.30 43.57 -16.76
N GLY A 18 -88.06 42.61 -17.30
CA GLY A 18 -87.70 41.19 -17.33
C GLY A 18 -86.46 40.90 -18.18
N ILE A 19 -86.36 41.49 -19.38
CA ILE A 19 -85.19 41.31 -20.27
C ILE A 19 -83.93 41.91 -19.64
N THR A 20 -84.04 43.10 -19.06
CA THR A 20 -82.93 43.79 -18.39
C THR A 20 -82.45 42.99 -17.17
N GLY A 21 -83.37 42.47 -16.37
CA GLY A 21 -83.06 41.60 -15.22
C GLY A 21 -82.38 40.28 -15.62
N CYS A 22 -82.80 39.66 -16.71
CA CYS A 22 -82.20 38.41 -17.22
C CYS A 22 -80.77 38.63 -17.73
N PHE A 23 -80.51 39.73 -18.44
CA PHE A 23 -79.16 40.11 -18.90
C PHE A 23 -78.22 40.41 -17.72
N VAL A 24 -78.69 41.16 -16.72
CA VAL A 24 -77.92 41.43 -15.50
C VAL A 24 -77.60 40.13 -14.75
N TYR A 25 -78.57 39.22 -14.62
CA TYR A 25 -78.37 37.90 -14.00
C TYR A 25 -77.33 37.04 -14.76
N GLN A 26 -77.39 37.00 -16.09
CA GLN A 26 -76.40 36.29 -16.91
C GLN A 26 -74.98 36.88 -16.73
N LYS A 27 -74.85 38.21 -16.79
CA LYS A 27 -73.58 38.91 -16.60
C LYS A 27 -73.00 38.70 -15.19
N GLN A 28 -73.85 38.67 -14.17
CA GLN A 28 -73.45 38.40 -12.79
C GLN A 28 -72.95 36.95 -12.60
N LYS A 29 -73.57 35.99 -13.28
CA LYS A 29 -73.13 34.58 -13.30
C LYS A 29 -71.79 34.37 -14.01
N GLU A 30 -71.49 35.16 -15.04
CA GLU A 30 -70.16 35.15 -15.69
C GLU A 30 -69.10 35.82 -14.82
N GLN A 31 -69.41 36.95 -14.17
CA GLN A 31 -68.48 37.61 -13.27
C GLN A 31 -68.08 36.73 -12.08
N THR A 32 -69.00 35.97 -11.48
CA THR A 32 -68.67 35.04 -10.39
C THR A 32 -67.75 33.92 -10.84
N LYS A 33 -67.94 33.37 -12.05
CA LYS A 33 -67.01 32.38 -12.63
C LYS A 33 -65.61 32.96 -12.84
N ILE A 34 -65.52 34.16 -13.39
CA ILE A 34 -64.23 34.86 -13.60
C ILE A 34 -63.55 35.14 -12.26
N GLU A 35 -64.29 35.56 -11.25
CA GLU A 35 -63.75 35.81 -9.91
C GLU A 35 -63.26 34.51 -9.26
N GLN A 36 -64.00 33.40 -9.42
CA GLN A 36 -63.57 32.08 -8.96
C GLN A 36 -62.27 31.65 -9.64
N GLN A 37 -62.19 31.74 -10.97
CA GLN A 37 -60.97 31.45 -11.72
C GLN A 37 -59.78 32.32 -11.28
N ARG A 38 -60.00 33.62 -11.03
CA ARG A 38 -58.95 34.50 -10.51
C ARG A 38 -58.48 34.11 -9.11
N ARG A 39 -59.39 33.61 -8.25
CA ARG A 39 -59.03 33.12 -6.90
C ARG A 39 -58.22 31.82 -6.99
N GLU A 40 -58.60 30.90 -7.87
CA GLU A 40 -57.87 29.66 -8.14
C GLU A 40 -56.47 29.95 -8.70
N ALA A 41 -56.37 30.77 -9.74
CA ALA A 41 -55.07 31.19 -10.31
C ALA A 41 -54.17 31.91 -9.29
N LYS A 42 -54.75 32.75 -8.42
CA LYS A 42 -53.99 33.41 -7.34
C LYS A 42 -53.50 32.41 -6.27
N LYS A 43 -54.27 31.35 -6.01
CA LYS A 43 -53.87 30.28 -5.10
C LYS A 43 -52.73 29.46 -5.71
N GLU A 44 -52.88 29.03 -6.96
CA GLU A 44 -51.83 28.32 -7.72
C GLU A 44 -50.53 29.12 -7.78
N ALA A 45 -50.59 30.42 -8.12
CA ALA A 45 -49.40 31.28 -8.15
C ALA A 45 -48.73 31.41 -6.77
N LYS A 46 -49.50 31.37 -5.68
CA LYS A 46 -48.95 31.39 -4.32
C LYS A 46 -48.28 30.06 -3.95
N GLU A 47 -48.87 28.95 -4.37
CA GLU A 47 -48.29 27.61 -4.19
C GLU A 47 -47.03 27.42 -5.03
N GLU A 48 -47.03 27.88 -6.28
CA GLU A 48 -45.86 27.86 -7.17
C GLU A 48 -44.72 28.71 -6.62
N LYS A 49 -45.00 29.92 -6.12
CA LYS A 49 -43.99 30.75 -5.46
C LYS A 49 -43.40 30.09 -4.21
N ALA A 50 -44.22 29.41 -3.41
CA ALA A 50 -43.74 28.68 -2.24
C ALA A 50 -42.84 27.49 -2.63
N VAL A 51 -43.15 26.82 -3.74
CA VAL A 51 -42.31 25.75 -4.32
C VAL A 51 -40.97 26.31 -4.79
N GLU A 52 -40.97 27.46 -5.47
CA GLU A 52 -39.76 28.13 -5.94
C GLU A 52 -38.85 28.55 -4.77
N GLU A 53 -39.42 29.12 -3.71
CA GLU A 53 -38.68 29.48 -2.49
C GLU A 53 -38.04 28.26 -1.79
N GLU A 54 -38.69 27.08 -1.81
CA GLU A 54 -38.09 25.85 -1.29
C GLU A 54 -36.99 25.31 -2.22
N ILE A 55 -37.18 25.35 -3.54
CA ILE A 55 -36.14 24.98 -4.51
C ILE A 55 -34.87 25.80 -4.30
N ASP A 56 -35.01 27.11 -4.08
CA ASP A 56 -33.89 28.01 -3.83
C ASP A 56 -33.14 27.63 -2.54
N LYS A 57 -33.85 27.31 -1.46
CA LYS A 57 -33.24 26.84 -0.20
C LYS A 57 -32.45 25.55 -0.40
N VAL A 58 -32.99 24.61 -1.17
CA VAL A 58 -32.31 23.35 -1.48
C VAL A 58 -31.07 23.61 -2.34
N ALA A 59 -31.16 24.52 -3.31
CA ALA A 59 -30.02 24.91 -4.15
C ALA A 59 -28.90 25.61 -3.35
N GLU A 60 -29.22 26.39 -2.31
CA GLU A 60 -28.21 26.99 -1.44
C GLU A 60 -27.40 25.96 -0.64
N LYS A 61 -27.96 24.78 -0.35
CA LYS A 61 -27.22 23.69 0.32
C LYS A 61 -26.11 23.14 -0.56
N GLU A 62 -26.39 22.95 -1.85
CA GLU A 62 -25.40 22.54 -2.85
C GLU A 62 -24.25 23.57 -2.94
N LYS A 63 -24.57 24.86 -2.96
CA LYS A 63 -23.57 25.94 -2.96
C LYS A 63 -22.73 25.98 -1.69
N THR A 64 -23.36 25.70 -0.54
CA THR A 64 -22.66 25.66 0.75
C THR A 64 -21.69 24.49 0.78
N PHE A 65 -22.17 23.29 0.41
CA PHE A 65 -21.35 22.09 0.30
C PHE A 65 -20.14 22.27 -0.62
N ALA A 66 -20.32 22.89 -1.80
CA ALA A 66 -19.24 23.14 -2.75
C ALA A 66 -18.14 24.08 -2.22
N LYS A 67 -18.43 24.92 -1.21
CA LYS A 67 -17.47 25.83 -0.57
C LYS A 67 -16.85 25.25 0.70
N THR A 68 -17.46 24.23 1.28
CA THR A 68 -16.93 23.54 2.45
C THR A 68 -15.74 22.70 2.02
N GLU A 69 -14.59 22.84 2.70
CA GLU A 69 -13.39 22.05 2.39
C GLU A 69 -13.29 20.80 3.27
N ALA A 70 -13.57 20.94 4.56
CA ALA A 70 -13.43 19.86 5.52
C ALA A 70 -14.36 18.68 5.21
N HIS A 71 -13.76 17.49 5.06
CA HIS A 71 -14.46 16.25 4.75
C HIS A 71 -15.62 15.96 5.72
N GLU A 72 -15.36 16.03 7.03
CA GLU A 72 -16.38 15.79 8.07
C GLU A 72 -17.53 16.81 8.00
N GLU A 73 -17.24 18.08 7.68
CA GLU A 73 -18.30 19.09 7.53
C GLU A 73 -19.15 18.84 6.28
N LYS A 74 -18.53 18.44 5.16
CA LYS A 74 -19.27 18.00 3.96
C LYS A 74 -20.16 16.80 4.27
N LEU A 75 -19.67 15.84 5.05
CA LEU A 75 -20.41 14.62 5.37
C LEU A 75 -21.63 14.94 6.22
N ASN A 76 -21.47 15.85 7.18
CA ASN A 76 -22.57 16.36 7.98
C ASN A 76 -23.62 17.11 7.14
N LEU A 77 -23.20 17.93 6.17
CA LEU A 77 -24.12 18.58 5.23
C LEU A 77 -24.91 17.57 4.38
N LEU A 78 -24.26 16.51 3.90
CA LEU A 78 -24.94 15.43 3.16
C LEU A 78 -25.97 14.72 4.06
N LYS A 79 -25.58 14.31 5.27
CA LYS A 79 -26.48 13.66 6.25
C LYS A 79 -27.70 14.52 6.59
N THR A 80 -27.50 15.81 6.82
CA THR A 80 -28.61 16.76 7.07
C THR A 80 -29.51 16.87 5.85
N THR A 81 -28.94 17.01 4.64
CA THR A 81 -29.72 17.15 3.40
C THR A 81 -30.54 15.91 3.09
N LEU A 82 -30.00 14.70 3.33
CA LEU A 82 -30.72 13.43 3.24
C LEU A 82 -31.91 13.38 4.21
N THR A 83 -31.69 13.80 5.47
CA THR A 83 -32.74 13.82 6.49
C THR A 83 -33.87 14.77 6.11
N GLU A 84 -33.53 16.00 5.70
CA GLU A 84 -34.51 17.00 5.26
C GLU A 84 -35.27 16.55 4.00
N MET A 85 -34.61 15.87 3.05
CA MET A 85 -35.27 15.29 1.88
C MET A 85 -36.34 14.28 2.31
N GLU A 86 -36.02 13.37 3.23
CA GLU A 86 -36.94 12.35 3.73
C GLU A 86 -38.09 12.95 4.55
N GLU A 87 -37.84 14.00 5.32
CA GLU A 87 -38.86 14.76 6.04
C GLU A 87 -39.78 15.52 5.06
N TYR A 88 -39.20 16.17 4.05
CA TYR A 88 -39.94 16.92 3.04
C TYR A 88 -40.86 16.02 2.22
N LYS A 89 -40.39 14.83 1.82
CA LYS A 89 -41.17 13.79 1.13
C LYS A 89 -42.43 13.37 1.91
N LYS A 90 -42.41 13.46 3.24
CA LYS A 90 -43.53 13.13 4.14
C LYS A 90 -44.42 14.32 4.49
N SER A 91 -44.05 15.53 4.08
CA SER A 91 -44.74 16.76 4.48
C SER A 91 -46.02 17.01 3.67
N GLU A 92 -47.01 17.69 4.27
CA GLU A 92 -48.23 18.11 3.57
C GLU A 92 -47.97 19.16 2.47
N LYS A 93 -46.80 19.81 2.50
CA LYS A 93 -46.34 20.78 1.50
C LYS A 93 -45.53 20.14 0.37
N HIS A 94 -45.52 18.82 0.30
CA HIS A 94 -44.76 18.06 -0.68
C HIS A 94 -45.12 18.49 -2.10
N SER A 95 -44.08 18.84 -2.86
CA SER A 95 -44.13 19.09 -4.29
C SER A 95 -43.10 18.20 -4.98
N LYS A 96 -43.52 17.55 -6.08
CA LYS A 96 -42.64 16.70 -6.89
C LYS A 96 -41.38 17.44 -7.33
N LYS A 97 -41.51 18.72 -7.74
CA LYS A 97 -40.37 19.54 -8.21
C LYS A 97 -39.31 19.75 -7.13
N VAL A 98 -39.73 19.94 -5.87
CA VAL A 98 -38.79 20.13 -4.75
C VAL A 98 -38.11 18.81 -4.40
N SER A 99 -38.85 17.70 -4.40
CA SER A 99 -38.28 16.35 -4.20
C SER A 99 -37.24 16.00 -5.27
N GLU A 100 -37.55 16.26 -6.55
CA GLU A 100 -36.60 16.10 -7.67
C GLU A 100 -35.34 16.97 -7.48
N LYS A 101 -35.49 18.20 -6.95
CA LYS A 101 -34.33 19.05 -6.66
C LYS A 101 -33.49 18.52 -5.49
N TYR A 102 -34.11 18.01 -4.43
CA TYR A 102 -33.38 17.34 -3.34
C TYR A 102 -32.59 16.14 -3.84
N GLU A 103 -33.21 15.27 -4.64
CA GLU A 103 -32.54 14.09 -5.23
C GLU A 103 -31.33 14.52 -6.06
N SER A 104 -31.48 15.53 -6.92
CA SER A 104 -30.38 16.10 -7.68
C SER A 104 -29.24 16.64 -6.81
N VAL A 105 -29.55 17.36 -5.73
CA VAL A 105 -28.53 17.90 -4.82
C VAL A 105 -27.82 16.80 -4.04
N VAL A 106 -28.55 15.81 -3.54
CA VAL A 106 -27.98 14.65 -2.84
C VAL A 106 -27.05 13.88 -3.77
N SER A 107 -27.47 13.59 -5.00
CA SER A 107 -26.61 12.91 -5.99
C SER A 107 -25.33 13.70 -6.27
N SER A 108 -25.42 15.02 -6.45
CA SER A 108 -24.27 15.90 -6.65
C SER A 108 -23.27 15.84 -5.47
N MET A 109 -23.78 15.84 -4.24
CA MET A 109 -22.95 15.69 -3.03
C MET A 109 -22.30 14.30 -2.93
N GLN A 110 -23.05 13.23 -3.21
CA GLN A 110 -22.55 11.85 -3.22
C GLN A 110 -21.44 11.66 -4.26
N GLU A 111 -21.63 12.17 -5.48
CA GLU A 111 -20.62 12.15 -6.54
C GLU A 111 -19.32 12.86 -6.13
N ALA A 112 -19.41 13.93 -5.34
CA ALA A 112 -18.23 14.64 -4.86
C ALA A 112 -17.37 13.79 -3.92
N PHE A 113 -18.00 13.02 -3.01
CA PHE A 113 -17.28 12.07 -2.17
C PHE A 113 -16.66 10.93 -2.97
N GLN A 114 -17.40 10.38 -3.93
CA GLN A 114 -16.87 9.32 -4.79
C GLN A 114 -15.64 9.79 -5.58
N LYS A 115 -15.66 11.02 -6.12
CA LYS A 115 -14.48 11.63 -6.76
C LYS A 115 -13.30 11.80 -5.80
N GLU A 116 -13.56 12.15 -4.55
CA GLU A 116 -12.53 12.25 -3.52
C GLU A 116 -11.91 10.88 -3.24
N TYR A 117 -12.72 9.83 -3.11
CA TYR A 117 -12.25 8.45 -2.94
C TYR A 117 -11.44 7.98 -4.15
N ASP A 118 -11.91 8.23 -5.38
CA ASP A 118 -11.18 7.90 -6.60
C ASP A 118 -9.81 8.58 -6.65
N SER A 119 -9.75 9.87 -6.30
CA SER A 119 -8.49 10.62 -6.21
C SER A 119 -7.55 10.04 -5.15
N ASN A 120 -8.07 9.64 -3.98
CA ASN A 120 -7.26 9.04 -2.93
C ASN A 120 -6.70 7.67 -3.35
N ILE A 121 -7.49 6.86 -4.07
CA ILE A 121 -7.03 5.58 -4.63
C ILE A 121 -5.95 5.82 -5.68
N GLU A 122 -6.15 6.79 -6.59
CA GLU A 122 -5.16 7.14 -7.61
C GLU A 122 -3.84 7.57 -6.98
N GLN A 123 -3.87 8.46 -5.98
CA GLN A 123 -2.67 8.91 -5.27
C GLN A 123 -1.95 7.79 -4.52
N ALA A 124 -2.69 6.79 -4.02
CA ALA A 124 -2.13 5.63 -3.35
C ALA A 124 -1.76 4.47 -4.31
N THR A 125 -1.93 4.65 -5.62
CA THR A 125 -1.59 3.65 -6.64
C THR A 125 -0.24 3.99 -7.27
N LEU A 126 0.77 3.16 -7.03
CA LEU A 126 2.08 3.30 -7.63
C LEU A 126 2.10 2.74 -9.06
N GLU A 127 2.68 3.49 -9.99
CA GLU A 127 2.95 3.00 -11.33
C GLU A 127 4.01 1.89 -11.30
N ASN A 128 3.87 0.89 -12.18
CA ASN A 128 4.81 -0.23 -12.33
C ASN A 128 5.12 -0.94 -10.99
N LEU A 129 4.07 -1.24 -10.22
CA LEU A 129 4.13 -1.84 -8.88
C LEU A 129 5.08 -3.07 -8.80
N ASP A 130 5.13 -3.89 -9.84
CA ASP A 130 5.97 -5.08 -9.95
C ASP A 130 7.47 -4.79 -9.93
N THR A 131 7.88 -3.54 -10.18
CA THR A 131 9.28 -3.09 -10.19
C THR A 131 9.69 -2.29 -8.96
N VAL A 132 8.73 -1.85 -8.14
CA VAL A 132 9.02 -0.98 -6.97
C VAL A 132 9.74 -1.77 -5.88
N GLU A 133 10.90 -1.31 -5.44
CA GLU A 133 11.70 -1.96 -4.37
C GLU A 133 11.68 -1.17 -3.04
N ASP A 134 11.14 0.05 -3.03
CA ASP A 134 11.04 0.86 -1.82
C ASP A 134 9.92 0.32 -0.91
N ILE A 135 10.29 -0.48 0.08
CA ILE A 135 9.37 -1.07 1.08
C ILE A 135 8.60 0.02 1.84
N SER A 136 9.21 1.17 2.13
CA SER A 136 8.53 2.25 2.85
C SER A 136 7.45 2.90 2.00
N ALA A 137 7.71 3.12 0.70
CA ALA A 137 6.70 3.62 -0.23
C ALA A 137 5.54 2.62 -0.44
N LEU A 138 5.86 1.32 -0.59
CA LEU A 138 4.87 0.25 -0.71
C LEU A 138 3.97 0.17 0.54
N THR A 139 4.58 0.20 1.73
CA THR A 139 3.87 0.12 3.01
C THR A 139 3.00 1.36 3.21
N GLY A 140 3.53 2.56 2.95
CA GLY A 140 2.75 3.79 3.06
C GLY A 140 1.55 3.82 2.13
N SER A 141 1.69 3.34 0.89
CA SER A 141 0.58 3.24 -0.08
C SER A 141 -0.50 2.26 0.40
N LYS A 142 -0.07 1.09 0.90
CA LYS A 142 -0.96 0.08 1.49
C LYS A 142 -1.72 0.60 2.71
N ASP A 143 -1.05 1.31 3.60
CA ASP A 143 -1.65 1.88 4.82
C ASP A 143 -2.68 2.96 4.47
N ASN A 144 -2.36 3.83 3.49
CA ASN A 144 -3.30 4.84 2.98
C ASN A 144 -4.57 4.18 2.40
N LEU A 145 -4.44 3.12 1.61
CA LEU A 145 -5.59 2.37 1.08
C LEU A 145 -6.43 1.72 2.20
N THR A 146 -5.79 1.17 3.23
CA THR A 146 -6.47 0.55 4.38
C THR A 146 -7.24 1.58 5.20
N ALA A 147 -6.65 2.77 5.41
CA ALA A 147 -7.31 3.87 6.08
C ALA A 147 -8.50 4.39 5.26
N LEU A 148 -8.32 4.56 3.95
CA LEU A 148 -9.39 4.97 3.04
C LEU A 148 -10.56 3.97 3.04
N PHE A 149 -10.28 2.67 3.00
CA PHE A 149 -11.32 1.64 3.08
C PHE A 149 -12.15 1.78 4.35
N SER A 150 -11.51 2.04 5.49
CA SER A 150 -12.18 2.25 6.78
C SER A 150 -13.10 3.47 6.76
N THR A 151 -12.68 4.57 6.12
CA THR A 151 -13.50 5.77 5.90
C THR A 151 -14.72 5.45 5.05
N ILE A 152 -14.50 4.81 3.88
CA ILE A 152 -15.59 4.44 2.95
C ILE A 152 -16.61 3.53 3.65
N GLU A 153 -16.15 2.54 4.43
CA GLU A 153 -17.03 1.62 5.15
C GLU A 153 -17.90 2.33 6.20
N ALA A 154 -17.35 3.32 6.91
CA ALA A 154 -18.09 4.11 7.90
C ALA A 154 -19.13 5.05 7.27
N GLU A 155 -18.92 5.44 6.02
CA GLU A 155 -19.71 6.46 5.31
C GLU A 155 -20.68 5.89 4.28
N LYS A 156 -20.58 4.59 3.99
CA LYS A 156 -21.24 3.93 2.85
C LYS A 156 -22.76 4.14 2.78
N ASP A 157 -23.44 4.19 3.93
CA ASP A 157 -24.90 4.31 4.00
C ASP A 157 -25.40 5.72 3.60
N TYR A 158 -24.50 6.70 3.50
CA TYR A 158 -24.82 8.07 3.11
C TYR A 158 -24.26 8.42 1.72
N VAL A 159 -23.05 7.95 1.42
CA VAL A 159 -22.31 8.35 0.22
C VAL A 159 -22.71 7.54 -1.02
N PHE A 160 -23.21 6.31 -0.85
CA PHE A 160 -23.66 5.50 -1.97
C PHE A 160 -25.19 5.40 -2.02
N ALA A 161 -25.74 5.53 -3.22
CA ALA A 161 -27.16 5.33 -3.45
C ALA A 161 -27.56 3.84 -3.41
N SER A 162 -26.58 2.94 -3.62
CA SER A 162 -26.76 1.49 -3.61
C SER A 162 -25.54 0.77 -3.01
N ASN A 163 -25.70 -0.47 -2.57
CA ASN A 163 -24.59 -1.27 -2.05
C ASN A 163 -23.61 -1.71 -3.16
N ASP A 164 -24.02 -1.71 -4.42
CA ASP A 164 -23.19 -2.19 -5.54
C ASP A 164 -21.98 -1.28 -5.78
N ASP A 165 -22.17 0.03 -5.63
CA ASP A 165 -21.09 1.01 -5.75
C ASP A 165 -20.05 0.80 -4.63
N PHE A 166 -20.50 0.59 -3.40
CA PHE A 166 -19.63 0.27 -2.27
C PHE A 166 -18.82 -1.01 -2.49
N GLU A 167 -19.44 -2.09 -2.96
CA GLU A 167 -18.73 -3.35 -3.23
C GLU A 167 -17.68 -3.17 -4.34
N THR A 168 -17.92 -2.29 -5.31
CA THR A 168 -16.92 -1.95 -6.35
C THR A 168 -15.67 -1.30 -5.74
N TYR A 169 -15.84 -0.33 -4.84
CA TYR A 169 -14.71 0.29 -4.12
C TYR A 169 -13.98 -0.71 -3.22
N LYS A 170 -14.74 -1.52 -2.47
CA LYS A 170 -14.21 -2.56 -1.59
C LYS A 170 -13.35 -3.55 -2.37
N GLN A 171 -13.82 -4.04 -3.51
CA GLN A 171 -13.06 -4.96 -4.35
C GLN A 171 -11.76 -4.30 -4.84
N LYS A 172 -11.85 -3.11 -5.45
CA LYS A 172 -10.69 -2.39 -5.99
C LYS A 172 -9.60 -2.15 -4.94
N ILE A 173 -9.98 -1.70 -3.74
CA ILE A 173 -9.04 -1.45 -2.64
C ILE A 173 -8.45 -2.75 -2.10
N THR A 174 -9.24 -3.81 -1.99
CA THR A 174 -8.76 -5.13 -1.53
C THR A 174 -7.72 -5.69 -2.49
N GLU A 175 -7.99 -5.68 -3.80
CA GLU A 175 -7.06 -6.16 -4.83
C GLU A 175 -5.73 -5.38 -4.80
N LEU A 176 -5.77 -4.06 -4.67
CA LEU A 176 -4.56 -3.24 -4.53
C LEU A 176 -3.78 -3.57 -3.25
N THR A 177 -4.47 -3.71 -2.12
CA THR A 177 -3.85 -4.01 -0.81
C THR A 177 -3.16 -5.38 -0.82
N GLU A 178 -3.78 -6.37 -1.47
CA GLU A 178 -3.18 -7.69 -1.69
C GLU A 178 -1.95 -7.60 -2.59
N ALA A 179 -2.03 -6.86 -3.70
CA ALA A 179 -0.90 -6.66 -4.61
C ALA A 179 0.31 -6.02 -3.91
N TYR A 180 0.09 -4.97 -3.10
CA TYR A 180 1.15 -4.38 -2.28
C TYR A 180 1.73 -5.37 -1.28
N THR A 181 0.89 -6.16 -0.62
CA THR A 181 1.35 -7.17 0.36
C THR A 181 2.24 -8.22 -0.31
N SER A 182 1.84 -8.72 -1.48
CA SER A 182 2.66 -9.65 -2.25
C SER A 182 3.98 -9.01 -2.71
N ARG A 183 3.96 -7.75 -3.14
CA ARG A 183 5.17 -7.07 -3.59
C ARG A 183 6.16 -6.84 -2.44
N ILE A 184 5.69 -6.39 -1.28
CA ILE A 184 6.53 -6.21 -0.07
C ILE A 184 7.23 -7.54 0.27
N ALA A 185 6.47 -8.63 0.32
CA ALA A 185 7.03 -9.96 0.62
C ALA A 185 8.09 -10.37 -0.41
N ALA A 186 7.86 -10.13 -1.71
CA ALA A 186 8.82 -10.45 -2.76
C ALA A 186 10.13 -9.64 -2.65
N VAL A 187 10.03 -8.35 -2.29
CA VAL A 187 11.21 -7.49 -2.09
C VAL A 187 12.00 -7.92 -0.86
N GLU A 188 11.33 -8.22 0.25
CA GLU A 188 11.96 -8.73 1.47
C GLU A 188 12.66 -10.08 1.22
N GLU A 189 12.01 -11.00 0.51
CA GLU A 189 12.61 -12.28 0.14
C GLU A 189 13.85 -12.11 -0.75
N ALA A 190 13.78 -11.21 -1.74
CA ALA A 190 14.92 -10.92 -2.62
C ALA A 190 16.10 -10.33 -1.83
N LYS A 191 15.83 -9.40 -0.91
CA LYS A 191 16.83 -8.81 -0.02
C LYS A 191 17.49 -9.86 0.87
N ASN A 192 16.69 -10.71 1.52
CA ASN A 192 17.21 -11.77 2.39
C ASN A 192 18.09 -12.76 1.62
N LYS A 193 17.67 -13.17 0.41
CA LYS A 193 18.50 -14.05 -0.45
C LYS A 193 19.83 -13.41 -0.83
N ALA A 194 19.83 -12.11 -1.16
CA ALA A 194 21.05 -11.39 -1.49
C ALA A 194 22.00 -11.27 -0.28
N GLU A 195 21.46 -11.01 0.91
CA GLU A 195 22.22 -10.97 2.15
C GLU A 195 22.80 -12.35 2.53
N GLU A 196 22.02 -13.42 2.40
CA GLU A 196 22.48 -14.80 2.64
C GLU A 196 23.58 -15.22 1.65
N GLU A 197 23.42 -14.89 0.36
CA GLU A 197 24.43 -15.21 -0.64
C GLU A 197 25.73 -14.44 -0.39
N ALA A 198 25.64 -13.16 -0.01
CA ALA A 198 26.80 -12.35 0.36
C ALA A 198 27.50 -12.88 1.61
N ALA A 199 26.73 -13.27 2.64
CA ALA A 199 27.27 -13.86 3.86
C ALA A 199 27.96 -15.20 3.59
N ARG A 200 27.37 -16.07 2.76
CA ARG A 200 27.99 -17.35 2.36
C ARG A 200 29.30 -17.13 1.61
N LYS A 201 29.33 -16.19 0.65
CA LYS A 201 30.57 -15.86 -0.09
C LYS A 201 31.65 -15.33 0.86
N ALA A 202 31.29 -14.46 1.80
CA ALA A 202 32.23 -13.94 2.79
C ALA A 202 32.77 -15.04 3.72
N GLU A 203 31.93 -16.01 4.11
CA GLU A 203 32.36 -17.15 4.93
C GLU A 203 33.29 -18.11 4.16
N GLU A 204 32.96 -18.41 2.90
CA GLU A 204 33.80 -19.24 2.02
C GLU A 204 35.16 -18.59 1.76
N GLU A 205 35.19 -17.29 1.46
CA GLU A 205 36.44 -16.56 1.29
C GLU A 205 37.25 -16.49 2.59
N ALA A 206 36.61 -16.31 3.75
CA ALA A 206 37.29 -16.34 5.04
C ALA A 206 37.92 -17.71 5.31
N LYS A 207 37.20 -18.81 5.06
CA LYS A 207 37.75 -20.18 5.18
C LYS A 207 38.93 -20.39 4.22
N ALA A 208 38.83 -19.92 2.98
CA ALA A 208 39.90 -20.05 2.00
C ALA A 208 41.18 -19.29 2.41
N ARG A 209 41.05 -18.18 3.17
CA ARG A 209 42.21 -17.41 3.65
C ARG A 209 42.84 -17.98 4.92
N THR A 210 42.17 -18.88 5.63
CA THR A 210 42.67 -19.48 6.89
C THR A 210 42.91 -20.99 6.77
N HIS A 211 42.89 -21.51 5.56
CA HIS A 211 43.08 -22.92 5.27
C HIS A 211 44.12 -23.12 4.18
N TYR A 212 45.01 -24.08 4.38
CA TYR A 212 45.93 -24.57 3.35
C TYR A 212 45.82 -26.08 3.26
N GLU A 213 45.87 -26.61 2.05
CA GLU A 213 45.72 -28.05 1.82
C GLU A 213 46.54 -28.49 0.62
N ASN A 214 47.21 -29.64 0.76
CA ASN A 214 47.92 -30.30 -0.33
C ASN A 214 47.60 -31.81 -0.33
N GLU A 215 48.35 -32.62 -1.06
CA GLU A 215 48.11 -34.07 -1.15
C GLU A 215 48.44 -34.86 0.12
N TYR A 216 49.18 -34.26 1.07
CA TYR A 216 49.71 -34.92 2.27
C TYR A 216 48.95 -34.53 3.54
N PHE A 217 48.55 -33.27 3.64
CA PHE A 217 47.94 -32.73 4.85
C PHE A 217 47.09 -31.48 4.56
N SER A 218 46.33 -31.04 5.55
CA SER A 218 45.72 -29.73 5.63
C SER A 218 46.17 -29.00 6.90
N VAL A 219 46.18 -27.66 6.83
CA VAL A 219 46.47 -26.76 7.92
C VAL A 219 45.35 -25.74 8.03
N ASP A 220 44.74 -25.68 9.20
CA ASP A 220 43.75 -24.67 9.56
C ASP A 220 44.37 -23.71 10.58
N VAL A 221 44.28 -22.41 10.32
CA VAL A 221 44.71 -21.37 11.26
C VAL A 221 43.50 -20.61 11.83
N PRO A 222 43.64 -19.96 13.01
CA PRO A 222 42.59 -19.10 13.55
C PRO A 222 42.21 -17.96 12.60
N LYS A 223 40.97 -17.47 12.72
CA LYS A 223 40.49 -16.34 11.89
C LYS A 223 41.28 -15.06 12.13
N GLU A 224 41.83 -14.91 13.33
CA GLU A 224 42.65 -13.80 13.77
C GLU A 224 43.98 -13.73 13.00
N TRP A 225 44.40 -14.82 12.36
CA TRP A 225 45.62 -14.89 11.56
C TRP A 225 45.38 -14.53 10.09
N ASP A 226 44.14 -14.26 9.66
CA ASP A 226 43.82 -13.82 8.29
C ASP A 226 44.68 -12.61 7.89
N GLY A 227 45.48 -12.77 6.83
CA GLY A 227 46.43 -11.77 6.35
C GLY A 227 47.78 -11.72 7.09
N TYR A 228 47.98 -12.49 8.16
CA TYR A 228 49.20 -12.52 8.97
C TYR A 228 49.98 -13.83 8.87
N TRP A 229 49.42 -14.85 8.23
CA TRP A 229 50.09 -16.12 8.02
C TRP A 229 50.42 -16.39 6.55
N SER A 230 51.39 -17.26 6.32
CA SER A 230 51.75 -17.71 4.98
C SER A 230 52.37 -19.09 5.01
N VAL A 231 52.33 -19.76 3.86
CA VAL A 231 53.02 -21.01 3.61
C VAL A 231 53.90 -20.86 2.37
N THR A 232 55.15 -21.31 2.46
CA THR A 232 56.08 -21.42 1.33
C THR A 232 56.45 -22.87 1.10
N GLU A 233 56.34 -23.34 -0.15
CA GLU A 233 56.63 -24.71 -0.55
C GLU A 233 57.98 -24.80 -1.27
N GLU A 234 58.84 -25.72 -0.82
CA GLU A 234 60.09 -26.08 -1.49
C GLU A 234 60.05 -27.57 -1.88
N LYS A 235 60.05 -27.84 -3.19
CA LYS A 235 60.05 -29.20 -3.75
C LYS A 235 61.47 -29.68 -3.98
N HIS A 236 61.85 -30.81 -3.37
CA HIS A 236 63.17 -31.41 -3.52
C HIS A 236 63.14 -32.74 -4.31
N GLY A 237 62.20 -32.86 -5.25
CA GLY A 237 62.12 -33.99 -6.16
C GLY A 237 61.96 -35.32 -5.41
N ARG A 238 62.91 -36.26 -5.60
CA ARG A 238 62.85 -37.59 -4.97
C ARG A 238 63.19 -37.59 -3.48
N ASP A 239 63.75 -36.50 -2.96
CA ASP A 239 64.18 -36.42 -1.56
C ASP A 239 63.02 -36.00 -0.62
N GLY A 240 61.90 -35.53 -1.18
CA GLY A 240 60.70 -35.10 -0.48
C GLY A 240 60.38 -33.61 -0.66
N ASN A 241 59.45 -33.09 0.13
CA ASN A 241 59.00 -31.68 0.08
C ASN A 241 59.15 -31.02 1.44
N LYS A 242 59.38 -29.71 1.45
CA LYS A 242 59.51 -28.88 2.65
C LYS A 242 58.50 -27.74 2.61
N TYR A 243 57.84 -27.50 3.74
CA TYR A 243 56.80 -26.48 3.89
C TYR A 243 57.14 -25.57 5.05
N TYR A 244 57.26 -24.26 4.78
CA TYR A 244 57.54 -23.24 5.79
C TYR A 244 56.26 -22.49 6.09
N PHE A 245 55.83 -22.57 7.34
CA PHE A 245 54.70 -21.84 7.87
C PHE A 245 55.21 -20.67 8.71
N ASN A 246 54.65 -19.50 8.49
CA ASN A 246 54.94 -18.30 9.27
C ASN A 246 53.63 -17.64 9.67
N CYS A 247 53.55 -17.11 10.89
CA CYS A 247 52.50 -16.21 11.34
C CYS A 247 53.12 -15.03 12.10
N ASP A 248 52.62 -13.82 11.85
CA ASP A 248 53.06 -12.59 12.52
C ASP A 248 51.85 -11.67 12.80
N PRO A 249 50.93 -12.05 13.72
CA PRO A 249 49.79 -11.23 14.06
C PRO A 249 50.19 -10.08 15.01
N PRO A 250 49.43 -8.96 15.02
CA PRO A 250 49.78 -7.79 15.83
C PRO A 250 49.80 -8.11 17.33
N GLY A 251 50.86 -7.66 18.02
CA GLY A 251 51.06 -7.78 19.46
C GLY A 251 52.48 -8.27 19.81
N GLU A 252 52.93 -8.05 21.04
CA GLU A 252 54.24 -8.54 21.50
C GLU A 252 54.20 -10.07 21.67
N ASP A 253 55.26 -10.75 21.21
CA ASP A 253 55.46 -12.20 21.32
C ASP A 253 54.39 -13.09 20.65
N ASN A 254 53.64 -12.58 19.68
CA ASN A 254 52.57 -13.33 19.00
C ASN A 254 53.01 -14.03 17.71
N GLY A 255 54.21 -13.75 17.20
CA GLY A 255 54.72 -14.31 15.94
C GLY A 255 55.38 -15.68 16.14
N GLY A 256 55.21 -16.57 15.16
CA GLY A 256 55.72 -17.94 15.20
C GLY A 256 55.86 -18.59 13.84
N GLY A 257 56.63 -19.67 13.77
CA GLY A 257 56.83 -20.40 12.52
C GLY A 257 57.12 -21.88 12.73
N ALA A 258 56.80 -22.68 11.73
CA ALA A 258 57.05 -24.12 11.73
C ALA A 258 57.52 -24.61 10.36
N ILE A 259 58.27 -25.70 10.37
CA ILE A 259 58.73 -26.36 9.15
C ILE A 259 58.19 -27.79 9.17
N LEU A 260 57.49 -28.17 8.11
CA LEU A 260 57.11 -29.55 7.86
C LEU A 260 57.97 -30.15 6.74
N TYR A 261 58.44 -31.37 6.96
CA TYR A 261 59.12 -32.19 5.97
C TYR A 261 58.22 -33.37 5.60
N VAL A 262 58.01 -33.58 4.30
CA VAL A 262 57.25 -34.72 3.78
C VAL A 262 58.18 -35.61 2.99
N VAL A 263 58.29 -36.87 3.40
CA VAL A 263 59.22 -37.85 2.82
C VAL A 263 58.46 -39.11 2.44
N ASP A 264 58.71 -39.63 1.23
CA ASP A 264 58.15 -40.92 0.82
C ASP A 264 58.73 -42.06 1.69
N ALA A 265 57.85 -42.73 2.43
CA ALA A 265 58.20 -43.84 3.31
C ALA A 265 57.60 -45.17 2.85
N THR A 266 57.17 -45.28 1.59
CA THR A 266 56.56 -46.49 1.01
C THR A 266 57.43 -47.74 1.20
N TYR A 267 58.76 -47.58 1.16
CA TYR A 267 59.74 -48.65 1.34
C TYR A 267 60.57 -48.51 2.64
N GLY A 268 60.03 -47.78 3.63
CA GLY A 268 60.73 -47.38 4.83
C GLY A 268 61.44 -46.02 4.69
N LEU A 269 61.81 -45.42 5.82
CA LEU A 269 62.46 -44.11 5.82
C LEU A 269 63.83 -44.16 5.11
N PRO A 270 64.14 -43.18 4.23
CA PRO A 270 65.40 -43.16 3.50
C PRO A 270 66.58 -43.05 4.47
N GLN A 271 67.50 -44.02 4.41
CA GLN A 271 68.63 -44.10 5.35
C GLN A 271 69.70 -42.99 5.17
N ASN A 272 69.61 -42.21 4.09
CA ASN A 272 70.57 -41.13 3.76
C ASN A 272 69.88 -39.77 3.53
N GLY A 273 68.74 -39.53 4.20
CA GLY A 273 67.90 -38.35 3.96
C GLY A 273 68.67 -37.02 4.03
N ARG A 274 68.83 -36.35 2.88
CA ARG A 274 69.42 -35.01 2.79
C ARG A 274 68.43 -33.89 3.11
N LEU A 275 67.13 -34.21 3.14
CA LEU A 275 66.07 -33.23 3.28
C LEU A 275 65.92 -32.73 4.72
N ILE A 276 65.93 -33.64 5.70
CA ILE A 276 65.81 -33.30 7.11
C ILE A 276 67.19 -32.83 7.58
N SER A 277 67.38 -31.52 7.59
CA SER A 277 68.65 -30.87 7.97
C SER A 277 68.72 -30.47 9.44
N GLU A 278 67.65 -30.68 10.20
CA GLU A 278 67.49 -30.21 11.59
C GLU A 278 66.73 -31.25 12.44
N PRO A 279 66.82 -31.18 13.79
CA PRO A 279 66.06 -32.06 14.66
C PRO A 279 64.54 -31.93 14.39
N CYS A 280 63.91 -33.05 14.09
CA CYS A 280 62.48 -33.13 13.84
C CYS A 280 61.85 -34.31 14.58
N GLU A 281 60.56 -34.21 14.85
CA GLU A 281 59.74 -35.32 15.30
C GLU A 281 58.81 -35.80 14.18
N ILE A 282 58.46 -37.08 14.20
CA ILE A 282 57.47 -37.61 13.28
C ILE A 282 56.07 -37.25 13.79
N VAL A 283 55.30 -36.55 12.96
CA VAL A 283 53.89 -36.23 13.23
C VAL A 283 53.02 -37.45 12.94
N GLY A 284 53.31 -38.13 11.83
CA GLY A 284 52.59 -39.33 11.42
C GLY A 284 52.85 -39.70 9.97
N TYR A 285 52.01 -40.58 9.46
CA TYR A 285 52.04 -41.02 8.06
C TYR A 285 50.72 -40.66 7.39
N THR A 286 50.82 -40.27 6.13
CA THR A 286 49.65 -40.12 5.26
C THR A 286 49.11 -41.49 4.84
N SER A 287 47.89 -41.55 4.32
CA SER A 287 47.27 -42.75 3.72
C SER A 287 48.11 -43.37 2.60
N ASN A 288 48.86 -42.53 1.86
CA ASN A 288 49.81 -42.96 0.83
C ASN A 288 51.24 -43.24 1.35
N ASN A 289 51.42 -43.48 2.66
CA ASN A 289 52.71 -43.79 3.30
C ASN A 289 53.82 -42.73 3.13
N PHE A 290 53.45 -41.44 3.02
CA PHE A 290 54.42 -40.37 3.22
C PHE A 290 54.54 -40.09 4.72
N ALA A 291 55.77 -40.03 5.22
CA ALA A 291 56.04 -39.59 6.59
C ALA A 291 56.08 -38.06 6.63
N VAL A 292 55.31 -37.47 7.55
CA VAL A 292 55.33 -36.03 7.83
C VAL A 292 56.09 -35.80 9.12
N PHE A 293 57.16 -35.01 9.05
CA PHE A 293 57.97 -34.61 10.18
C PHE A 293 57.80 -33.12 10.46
N ARG A 294 57.84 -32.75 11.74
CA ARG A 294 57.79 -31.38 12.21
C ARG A 294 59.12 -31.02 12.86
N ALA A 295 59.73 -29.93 12.38
CA ALA A 295 60.92 -29.36 13.02
C ALA A 295 60.58 -28.64 14.33
N VAL A 296 61.60 -28.24 15.07
CA VAL A 296 61.41 -27.35 16.23
C VAL A 296 60.78 -26.03 15.77
N GLU A 297 59.66 -25.65 16.39
CA GLU A 297 58.94 -24.41 16.05
C GLU A 297 59.69 -23.17 16.59
N ALA A 298 59.58 -22.05 15.88
CA ALA A 298 60.20 -20.78 16.22
C ALA A 298 59.19 -19.78 16.82
N GLY A 299 59.68 -18.82 17.61
CA GLY A 299 58.85 -17.78 18.23
C GLY A 299 57.86 -18.37 19.24
N ALA A 300 56.60 -17.91 19.19
CA ALA A 300 55.49 -18.45 19.97
C ALA A 300 55.04 -19.86 19.55
N GLY A 301 55.59 -20.37 18.44
CA GLY A 301 55.13 -21.58 17.77
C GLY A 301 54.01 -21.30 16.76
N PHE A 302 53.85 -22.20 15.81
CA PHE A 302 52.80 -22.16 14.79
C PHE A 302 51.71 -23.18 15.12
N PHE A 303 52.06 -24.47 15.25
CA PHE A 303 51.10 -25.53 15.58
C PHE A 303 50.97 -25.75 17.09
N THR A 304 51.98 -25.39 17.88
CA THR A 304 51.85 -25.44 19.35
C THR A 304 51.05 -24.29 19.93
N SER A 305 50.85 -23.21 19.16
CA SER A 305 49.95 -22.12 19.52
C SER A 305 48.53 -22.52 19.14
N ASP A 306 48.12 -22.28 17.90
CA ASP A 306 46.70 -22.38 17.53
C ASP A 306 46.44 -22.98 16.13
N ALA A 307 47.46 -23.19 15.29
CA ALA A 307 47.28 -23.84 14.01
C ALA A 307 47.07 -25.37 14.17
N THR A 308 46.12 -25.92 13.42
CA THR A 308 45.82 -27.35 13.44
C THR A 308 46.36 -28.02 12.18
N LEU A 309 47.14 -29.09 12.34
CA LEU A 309 47.64 -29.94 11.26
C LEU A 309 46.84 -31.24 11.20
N THR A 310 46.30 -31.56 10.02
CA THR A 310 45.56 -32.80 9.76
C THR A 310 46.22 -33.58 8.62
N LEU A 311 46.65 -34.82 8.87
CA LEU A 311 47.24 -35.68 7.83
C LEU A 311 46.14 -36.38 7.01
N LYS A 312 46.40 -36.56 5.71
CA LYS A 312 45.47 -37.22 4.75
C LYS A 312 45.81 -38.68 4.50
#